data_AF-A0A382BBF1-F1
#
_entry.id   AF-A0A382BBF1-F1
#
_cell.length_a   1.000
_cell.length_b   1.000
_cell.length_c   1.000
_cell.angle_alpha   90.00
_cell.angle_beta   90.00
_cell.angle_gamma   90.00
#
_symmetry.space_group_name_H-M   'P 1'
#
loop_
_entity.id
_entity.type
_entity.pdbx_description
1 polymer ?
#
loop_
_entity_poly.entity_id
_entity_poly.type
_entity_poly.pdbx_seq_one_letter_code
_entity_poly.pdbx_strand_id
1 'polypeptide(L)'
;MMSKTLEHFERRPYTVIVAIGIVFSVAYLMAMTLFPREHGRVIDGDGIQYYAYVRSIVFDADFNFFNDYQLLYGNDDGGVWTNTRTSTDYAINLMSIGPALLWLPAFLLAYV
;
A
#
# COMPACT_ATOMS: atom_id res chain seq x y z
N MET A 1 -14.10 -39.56 8.22
CA MET A 1 -12.94 -40.06 7.46
C MET A 1 -12.51 -38.94 6.54
N MET A 2 -11.37 -38.29 6.81
CA MET A 2 -10.89 -37.17 6.00
C MET A 2 -10.50 -37.69 4.61
N SER A 3 -10.76 -36.93 3.55
CA SER A 3 -10.33 -37.29 2.20
C SER A 3 -8.79 -37.38 2.16
N LYS A 4 -8.22 -38.39 1.48
CA LYS A 4 -6.76 -38.52 1.27
C LYS A 4 -6.12 -37.24 0.70
N THR A 5 -6.90 -36.46 -0.04
CA THR A 5 -6.48 -35.16 -0.59
C THR A 5 -6.30 -34.09 0.49
N LEU A 6 -7.18 -34.05 1.50
CA LEU A 6 -7.07 -33.11 2.61
C LEU A 6 -5.85 -33.42 3.49
N GLU A 7 -5.63 -34.71 3.78
CA GLU A 7 -4.46 -35.16 4.55
C GLU A 7 -3.13 -34.80 3.86
N HIS A 8 -3.10 -34.78 2.52
CA HIS A 8 -1.90 -34.37 1.77
C HIS A 8 -1.59 -32.88 1.96
N PHE A 9 -2.61 -32.02 1.95
CA PHE A 9 -2.47 -30.58 2.16
C PHE A 9 -2.09 -30.23 3.60
N GLU A 10 -2.68 -30.92 4.58
CA GLU A 10 -2.35 -30.75 6.00
C GLU A 10 -0.91 -31.15 6.34
N ARG A 11 -0.35 -32.14 5.63
CA ARG A 11 1.05 -32.56 5.81
C ARG A 11 2.07 -31.57 5.25
N ARG A 12 1.66 -30.62 4.40
CA ARG A 12 2.54 -29.63 3.76
C ARG A 12 1.93 -28.23 3.79
N PRO A 13 1.67 -27.67 4.99
CA PRO A 13 0.95 -26.40 5.12
C PRO A 13 1.69 -25.25 4.41
N TYR A 14 3.02 -25.26 4.42
CA TYR A 14 3.83 -24.26 3.72
C TYR A 14 3.58 -24.24 2.20
N THR A 15 3.47 -25.42 1.56
CA THR A 15 3.22 -25.50 0.10
C THR A 15 1.84 -24.96 -0.24
N VAL A 16 0.85 -25.26 0.61
CA VAL A 16 -0.52 -24.77 0.45
C VAL A 16 -0.57 -23.25 0.60
N ILE A 17 0.04 -22.70 1.65
CA ILE A 17 0.10 -21.25 1.88
C ILE A 17 0.78 -20.54 0.71
N VAL A 18 1.93 -21.05 0.25
CA VAL A 18 2.66 -20.47 -0.89
C VAL A 18 1.84 -20.55 -2.17
N ALA A 19 1.22 -21.70 -2.46
CA ALA A 19 0.39 -21.87 -3.66
C ALA A 19 -0.81 -20.92 -3.65
N ILE A 20 -1.50 -20.80 -2.51
CA ILE A 20 -2.59 -19.84 -2.32
C ILE A 20 -2.07 -18.41 -2.55
N GLY A 21 -0.95 -18.05 -1.92
CA GLY A 21 -0.32 -16.74 -2.09
C GLY A 21 -0.03 -16.43 -3.55
N ILE A 22 0.59 -17.36 -4.29
CA ILE A 22 0.87 -17.21 -5.72
C ILE A 22 -0.41 -17.01 -6.52
N VAL A 23 -1.45 -17.82 -6.28
CA VAL A 23 -2.73 -17.70 -6.99
C VAL A 23 -3.35 -16.33 -6.76
N PHE A 24 -3.37 -15.83 -5.52
CA PHE A 24 -3.90 -14.50 -5.21
C PHE A 24 -3.04 -13.38 -5.81
N SER A 25 -1.71 -13.49 -5.78
CA SER A 25 -0.81 -12.52 -6.41
C SER A 25 -1.03 -12.44 -7.92
N VAL A 26 -1.12 -13.59 -8.61
CA VAL A 26 -1.38 -13.64 -10.05
C VAL A 26 -2.76 -13.07 -10.37
N ALA A 27 -3.80 -13.44 -9.62
CA ALA A 27 -5.14 -12.90 -9.78
C ALA A 27 -5.16 -11.37 -9.60
N TYR A 28 -4.48 -10.85 -8.57
CA TYR A 28 -4.37 -9.42 -8.33
C TYR A 28 -3.67 -8.70 -9.48
N LEU A 29 -2.49 -9.19 -9.92
CA LEU A 29 -1.74 -8.59 -11.03
C LEU A 29 -2.54 -8.63 -12.35
N MET A 30 -3.24 -9.73 -12.64
CA MET A 30 -4.14 -9.81 -13.78
C MET A 30 -5.27 -8.79 -13.68
N ALA A 31 -5.90 -8.64 -12.51
CA ALA A 31 -6.96 -7.66 -12.31
C ALA A 31 -6.46 -6.23 -12.56
N MET A 32 -5.28 -5.87 -12.05
CA MET A 32 -4.72 -4.53 -12.23
C MET A 32 -4.33 -4.23 -13.69
N THR A 33 -3.87 -5.23 -14.43
CA THR A 33 -3.40 -5.06 -15.81
C THR A 33 -4.54 -5.10 -16.83
N LEU A 34 -5.52 -5.98 -16.62
CA LEU A 34 -6.64 -6.18 -17.54
C LEU A 34 -7.78 -5.18 -17.29
N PHE A 35 -7.90 -4.65 -16.08
CA PHE A 35 -8.92 -3.66 -15.71
C PHE A 35 -8.27 -2.42 -15.10
N PRO A 36 -7.52 -1.64 -15.91
CA PRO A 36 -6.88 -0.42 -15.42
C PRO A 36 -7.94 0.58 -14.99
N ARG A 37 -7.68 1.27 -13.87
CA ARG A 37 -8.56 2.34 -13.37
C ARG A 37 -8.52 3.55 -14.30
N GLU A 38 -9.65 4.26 -14.41
CA GLU A 38 -9.82 5.40 -15.33
C GLU A 38 -8.77 6.51 -15.12
N HIS A 39 -8.37 6.74 -13.87
CA HIS A 39 -7.38 7.76 -13.51
C HIS A 39 -5.91 7.30 -13.71
N GLY A 40 -5.69 6.11 -14.29
CA GLY A 40 -4.35 5.58 -14.59
C GLY A 40 -3.52 5.17 -13.36
N ARG A 41 -4.13 5.17 -12.18
CA ARG A 41 -3.46 4.91 -10.90
C ARG A 41 -3.75 3.51 -10.38
N VAL A 42 -2.68 2.82 -10.02
CA VAL A 42 -2.71 1.51 -9.33
C VAL A 42 -3.18 1.68 -7.88
N ILE A 43 -2.71 2.75 -7.21
CA ILE A 43 -3.00 3.06 -5.82
C ILE A 43 -4.00 4.22 -5.75
N ASP A 44 -5.07 3.98 -5.02
CA ASP A 44 -6.14 4.94 -4.75
C ASP A 44 -6.62 4.76 -3.29
N GLY A 45 -7.30 5.75 -2.74
CA GLY A 45 -7.79 5.75 -1.37
C GLY A 45 -6.67 5.79 -0.32
N ASP A 46 -6.87 5.04 0.78
CA ASP A 46 -6.03 5.04 1.99
C ASP A 46 -4.56 4.64 1.74
N GLY A 47 -4.28 3.91 0.66
CA GLY A 47 -2.93 3.54 0.25
C GLY A 47 -2.01 4.75 0.05
N ILE A 48 -2.56 5.91 -0.35
CA ILE A 48 -1.82 7.16 -0.51
C ILE A 48 -1.30 7.65 0.85
N GLN A 49 -2.17 7.64 1.86
CA GLN A 49 -1.84 8.08 3.23
C GLN A 49 -0.83 7.14 3.91
N TYR A 50 -0.95 5.83 3.68
CA TYR A 50 0.06 4.88 4.15
C TYR A 50 1.42 5.12 3.49
N TYR A 51 1.44 5.42 2.19
CA TYR A 51 2.68 5.65 1.45
C TYR A 51 3.32 7.01 1.75
N ALA A 52 2.53 8.04 2.07
CA ALA A 52 3.02 9.37 2.44
C ALA A 52 4.01 9.34 3.62
N TYR A 53 3.81 8.44 4.59
CA TYR A 53 4.79 8.23 5.66
C TYR A 53 6.17 7.81 5.14
N VAL A 54 6.24 6.84 4.21
CA VAL A 54 7.51 6.39 3.63
C VAL A 54 8.18 7.53 2.90
N ARG A 55 7.41 8.29 2.11
CA ARG A 55 7.94 9.45 1.39
C ARG A 55 8.52 10.50 2.32
N SER A 56 7.73 10.97 3.29
CA SER A 56 8.20 12.02 4.18
C SER A 56 9.41 11.55 4.99
N ILE A 57 9.45 10.31 5.48
CA ILE A 57 10.64 9.78 6.18
C ILE A 57 11.90 9.83 5.31
N VAL A 58 11.79 9.46 4.03
CA VAL A 58 12.95 9.26 3.15
C VAL A 58 13.41 10.55 2.48
N PHE A 59 12.49 11.45 2.12
CA PHE A 59 12.81 12.62 1.29
C PHE A 59 13.06 13.91 2.07
N ASP A 60 12.24 14.24 3.08
CA ASP A 60 12.31 15.53 3.80
C ASP A 60 12.37 15.41 5.33
N ALA A 61 12.04 14.23 5.88
CA ALA A 61 12.10 13.84 7.28
C ALA A 61 11.32 14.76 8.24
N ASP A 62 10.22 15.37 7.78
CA ASP A 62 9.44 16.36 8.56
C ASP A 62 8.05 15.88 9.00
N PHE A 63 7.55 14.77 8.45
CA PHE A 63 6.18 14.27 8.62
C PHE A 63 5.09 15.30 8.28
N ASN A 64 5.39 16.23 7.37
CA ASN A 64 4.44 17.16 6.80
C ASN A 64 4.01 16.69 5.41
N PHE A 65 2.91 15.93 5.34
CA PHE A 65 2.46 15.28 4.11
C PHE A 65 1.90 16.22 3.03
N PHE A 66 2.04 17.53 3.16
CA PHE A 66 1.38 18.45 2.24
C PHE A 66 1.94 18.38 0.82
N ASN A 67 3.26 18.50 0.68
CA ASN A 67 3.95 18.32 -0.60
C ASN A 67 3.73 16.91 -1.15
N ASP A 68 3.73 15.89 -0.28
CA ASP A 68 3.48 14.51 -0.66
C ASP A 68 2.07 14.33 -1.23
N TYR A 69 1.04 14.88 -0.58
CA TYR A 69 -0.32 14.80 -1.10
C TYR A 69 -0.51 15.62 -2.37
N GLN A 70 0.10 16.82 -2.47
CA GLN A 70 0.08 17.58 -3.72
C GLN A 70 0.68 16.77 -4.88
N LEU A 71 1.78 16.06 -4.64
CA LEU A 71 2.40 15.19 -5.63
C LEU A 71 1.55 13.95 -5.95
N LEU A 72 1.07 13.25 -4.91
CA LEU A 72 0.41 11.95 -5.05
C LEU A 72 -1.04 12.06 -5.53
N TYR A 73 -1.73 13.15 -5.22
CA TYR A 73 -3.05 13.45 -5.80
C TYR A 73 -2.94 14.23 -7.12
N GLY A 74 -1.87 15.00 -7.32
CA GLY A 74 -1.64 15.74 -8.56
C GLY A 74 -2.77 16.74 -8.81
N ASN A 75 -3.49 16.56 -9.91
CA ASN A 75 -4.64 17.39 -10.28
C ASN A 75 -5.96 16.93 -9.64
N ASP A 76 -5.98 15.76 -9.00
CA ASP A 76 -7.18 15.23 -8.34
C ASP A 76 -7.41 15.96 -7.00
N ASP A 77 -8.68 16.21 -6.65
CA ASP A 77 -9.01 16.71 -5.32
C ASP A 77 -8.83 15.58 -4.29
N GLY A 78 -7.73 15.64 -3.53
CA GLY A 78 -7.49 14.77 -2.38
C GLY A 78 -8.45 15.00 -1.20
N GLY A 79 -9.41 15.92 -1.35
CA GLY A 79 -10.49 16.14 -0.39
C GLY A 79 -9.95 16.58 0.96
N VAL A 80 -10.30 15.85 2.02
CA VAL A 80 -9.90 16.22 3.39
C VAL A 80 -8.38 16.19 3.57
N TRP A 81 -7.65 15.37 2.81
CA TRP A 81 -6.20 15.19 2.96
C TRP A 81 -5.39 16.40 2.48
N THR A 82 -5.86 17.04 1.40
CA THR A 82 -5.22 18.23 0.81
C THR A 82 -5.74 19.53 1.41
N ASN A 83 -6.99 19.53 1.90
CA ASN A 83 -7.67 20.76 2.31
C ASN A 83 -7.76 20.97 3.84
N THR A 84 -7.51 19.93 4.66
CA THR A 84 -7.63 20.03 6.12
C THR A 84 -6.26 20.10 6.78
N ARG A 85 -6.12 21.03 7.73
CA ARG A 85 -4.90 21.27 8.50
C ARG A 85 -5.10 20.98 9.98
N THR A 86 -4.04 20.51 10.63
CA THR A 86 -3.94 20.46 12.10
C THR A 86 -3.74 21.87 12.67
N SER A 87 -3.82 22.00 14.00
CA SER A 87 -3.47 23.25 14.68
C SER A 87 -2.00 23.67 14.52
N THR A 88 -1.13 22.76 14.07
CA THR A 88 0.28 23.02 13.76
C THR A 88 0.54 23.29 12.28
N ASP A 89 -0.53 23.46 11.47
CA ASP A 89 -0.50 23.70 10.03
C ASP A 89 0.02 22.51 9.19
N TYR A 90 -0.04 21.29 9.73
CA TYR A 90 0.37 20.08 9.00
C TYR A 90 -0.85 19.49 8.28
N ALA A 91 -0.64 18.82 7.14
CA ALA A 91 -1.69 18.04 6.52
C ALA A 91 -2.13 16.90 7.45
N ILE A 92 -3.44 16.64 7.54
CA ILE A 92 -3.93 15.55 8.37
C ILE A 92 -3.56 14.19 7.77
N ASN A 93 -3.32 13.20 8.62
CA ASN A 93 -3.21 11.80 8.21
C ASN A 93 -3.83 10.92 9.29
N LEU A 94 -4.88 10.17 8.94
CA LEU A 94 -5.60 9.29 9.87
C LEU A 94 -5.08 7.85 9.82
N MET A 95 -4.17 7.54 8.89
CA MET A 95 -3.63 6.20 8.74
C MET A 95 -2.50 5.96 9.72
N SER A 96 -2.37 4.71 10.15
CA SER A 96 -1.28 4.30 11.04
C SER A 96 0.05 4.21 10.29
N ILE A 97 1.15 4.54 10.96
CA ILE A 97 2.51 4.47 10.39
C ILE A 97 3.02 3.02 10.22
N GLY A 98 2.38 2.03 10.86
CA GLY A 98 2.86 0.65 10.91
C GLY A 98 3.16 0.02 9.55
N PRO A 99 2.23 0.07 8.57
CA PRO A 99 2.49 -0.43 7.22
C PRO A 99 3.66 0.26 6.53
N ALA A 100 3.84 1.57 6.74
CA ALA A 100 4.97 2.30 6.17
C ALA A 100 6.30 1.77 6.71
N LEU A 101 6.42 1.55 8.03
CA LEU A 101 7.62 0.97 8.64
C LEU A 101 7.89 -0.46 8.18
N LEU A 102 6.83 -1.25 7.98
CA LEU A 102 6.95 -2.61 7.45
C LEU A 102 7.57 -2.62 6.04
N TRP A 103 7.16 -1.68 5.18
CA TRP A 103 7.65 -1.58 3.80
C TRP A 103 8.95 -0.78 3.65
N LEU A 104 9.31 0.05 4.62
CA LEU A 104 10.46 0.96 4.54
C LEU A 104 11.77 0.25 4.15
N PRO A 105 12.17 -0.90 4.72
CA PRO A 105 13.41 -1.57 4.31
C PRO A 105 13.40 -2.01 2.84
N ALA A 106 12.28 -2.55 2.36
CA ALA A 106 12.13 -2.97 0.97
C ALA A 106 12.16 -1.76 0.02
N PHE A 107 11.52 -0.65 0.41
CA PHE A 107 11.56 0.59 -0.34
C PHE A 107 12.99 1.13 -0.46
N LEU A 108 13.72 1.21 0.66
CA LEU A 108 15.10 1.67 0.67
C LEU A 108 16.02 0.79 -0.20
N LEU A 109 15.83 -0.53 -0.18
CA LEU A 109 16.58 -1.45 -1.04
C LEU A 109 16.31 -1.26 -2.54
N ALA A 110 15.11 -0.82 -2.92
CA ALA A 110 14.74 -0.58 -4.31
C ALA A 110 15.04 0.85 -4.78
N TYR A 111 15.15 1.79 -3.85
CA TYR A 111 15.42 3.20 -4.12
C TYR A 111 16.91 3.51 -4.31
N VAL A 112 17.80 2.78 -3.62
CA VAL A 112 19.27 2.86 -3.76
C VAL A 112 19.72 2.28 -5.10
#